data_AF-A0A0B6Z9G0-F1
#
_entry.id   AF-A0A0B6Z9G0-F1
#
_cell.length_a   1.000
_cell.length_b   1.000
_cell.length_c   1.000
_cell.angle_alpha   90.00
_cell.angle_beta   90.00
_cell.angle_gamma   90.00
#
_symmetry.space_group_name_H-M   'P 1'
#
loop_
_entity.id
_entity.type
_entity.pdbx_description
1 polymer ?
#
loop_
_entity_poly.entity_id
_entity_poly.type
_entity_poly.pdbx_seq_one_letter_code
_entity_poly.pdbx_strand_id
1 'polypeptide(L)'
;FRPIAAVYNNSLASEATPCYQTQVVPAFGPAELCDLTKVNGAPWFCGHPIKSQLNCSHYAGSVVIGSTNNYPITDAEREILDRSCKSQG
;
A
#
# COMPACT_ATOMS: atom_id res chain seq x y z
N PHE A 1 11.63 7.00 7.01
CA PHE A 1 10.50 7.03 6.06
C PHE A 1 9.24 6.67 6.83
N ARG A 2 8.17 7.47 6.79
CA ARG A 2 6.89 7.10 7.45
C ARG A 2 6.04 6.38 6.41
N PRO A 3 5.59 5.15 6.66
CA PRO A 3 4.71 4.47 5.71
C PRO A 3 3.34 5.17 5.75
N ILE A 4 2.79 5.45 4.57
CA ILE A 4 1.49 6.11 4.39
C ILE A 4 0.58 5.14 3.64
N ALA A 5 -0.68 5.08 4.07
CA ALA A 5 -1.71 4.31 3.40
C ALA A 5 -2.83 5.23 2.89
N ALA A 6 -3.45 4.86 1.77
CA ALA A 6 -4.71 5.42 1.32
C ALA A 6 -5.84 4.67 2.03
N VAL A 7 -6.86 5.41 2.46
CA VAL A 7 -8.09 4.85 3.01
C VAL A 7 -9.17 4.91 1.94
N TYR A 8 -9.78 3.78 1.64
CA TYR A 8 -10.95 3.66 0.79
C TYR A 8 -12.16 3.33 1.66
N ASN A 9 -13.27 4.06 1.49
CA ASN A 9 -14.45 3.89 2.33
C ASN A 9 -15.75 4.20 1.57
N ASN A 10 -16.78 3.41 1.84
CA ASN A 10 -18.17 3.69 1.47
C ASN A 10 -19.12 3.07 2.52
N SER A 11 -20.43 3.02 2.23
CA SER A 11 -21.43 2.47 3.16
C SER A 11 -21.32 0.96 3.39
N LEU A 12 -20.56 0.22 2.56
CA LEU A 12 -20.49 -1.24 2.58
C LEU A 12 -19.15 -1.77 3.11
N ALA A 13 -18.05 -1.02 2.93
CA ALA A 13 -16.72 -1.49 3.28
C ALA A 13 -15.74 -0.34 3.56
N SER A 14 -14.68 -0.66 4.32
CA SER A 14 -13.50 0.19 4.49
C SER A 14 -12.22 -0.64 4.37
N GLU A 15 -11.20 -0.10 3.70
CA GLU A 15 -9.90 -0.71 3.50
C GLU A 15 -8.79 0.34 3.47
N ALA A 16 -7.57 -0.05 3.83
CA ALA A 16 -6.39 0.80 3.67
C ALA A 16 -5.30 0.05 2.90
N THR A 17 -4.66 0.72 1.94
CA THR A 17 -3.60 0.13 1.11
C THR A 17 -2.35 1.01 1.10
N PRO A 18 -1.15 0.44 0.90
CA PRO A 18 0.10 1.20 0.83
C PRO A 18 0.05 2.30 -0.22
N CYS A 19 0.76 3.40 0.03
CA CYS A 19 1.05 4.43 -0.97
C CYS A 19 2.55 4.70 -1.10
N TYR A 20 2.98 4.97 -2.33
CA TYR A 20 4.35 5.32 -2.68
C TYR A 20 4.38 6.48 -3.68
N GLN A 21 5.52 7.16 -3.76
CA GLN A 21 5.75 8.22 -4.74
C GLN A 21 6.13 7.68 -6.13
N THR A 22 6.19 6.37 -6.28
CA THR A 22 6.55 5.67 -7.52
C THR A 22 5.45 4.69 -7.90
N GLN A 23 5.36 4.38 -9.20
CA GLN A 23 4.43 3.36 -9.72
C GLN A 23 4.86 1.92 -9.38
N VAL A 24 5.97 1.75 -8.66
CA VAL A 24 6.46 0.46 -8.20
C VAL A 24 6.08 0.33 -6.73
N VAL A 25 4.82 -0.02 -6.48
CA VAL A 25 4.32 -0.36 -5.14
C VAL A 25 4.56 -1.86 -4.93
N PRO A 26 5.34 -2.28 -3.91
CA PRO A 26 5.52 -3.68 -3.60
C PRO A 26 4.17 -4.40 -3.46
N ALA A 27 4.08 -5.62 -3.99
CA ALA A 27 2.88 -6.46 -4.04
C ALA A 27 1.73 -6.01 -4.98
N PHE A 28 1.90 -4.96 -5.78
CA PHE A 28 0.89 -4.52 -6.75
C PHE A 28 1.49 -4.39 -8.16
N GLY A 29 0.83 -4.98 -9.16
CA GLY A 29 1.13 -4.70 -10.55
C GLY A 29 0.67 -3.29 -10.96
N PRO A 30 1.16 -2.73 -12.09
CA PRO A 30 0.75 -1.39 -12.53
C PRO A 30 -0.76 -1.21 -12.73
N ALA A 31 -1.47 -2.30 -13.08
CA ALA A 31 -2.92 -2.32 -13.24
C ALA A 31 -3.69 -2.38 -11.90
N GLU A 32 -2.99 -2.68 -10.80
CA GLU A 32 -3.55 -2.81 -9.45
C GLU A 32 -3.23 -1.58 -8.60
N LEU A 33 -3.02 -0.43 -9.24
CA LEU A 33 -2.74 0.84 -8.59
C LEU A 33 -3.84 1.85 -8.81
N CYS A 34 -4.11 2.62 -7.76
CA CYS A 34 -4.85 3.86 -7.81
C CYS A 34 -3.86 5.02 -7.98
N ASP A 35 -3.95 5.71 -9.11
CA ASP A 35 -3.25 6.98 -9.33
C ASP A 35 -4.01 8.11 -8.64
N LEU A 36 -3.46 8.54 -7.51
CA LEU A 36 -3.99 9.63 -6.69
C LEU A 36 -3.14 10.90 -6.82
N THR A 37 -2.30 10.99 -7.85
CA THR A 37 -1.40 12.13 -8.10
C THR A 37 -2.17 13.45 -8.17
N LYS A 38 -3.35 13.45 -8.81
CA LYS A 38 -4.21 14.65 -8.89
C LYS A 38 -4.72 15.13 -7.53
N VAL A 39 -4.92 14.21 -6.59
CA VAL A 39 -5.43 14.53 -5.24
C VAL A 39 -4.31 15.06 -4.36
N ASN A 40 -3.11 14.47 -4.47
CA ASN A 40 -1.98 14.82 -3.61
C ASN A 40 -1.11 15.96 -4.17
N GLY A 41 -1.27 16.35 -5.44
CA GLY A 41 -0.48 17.40 -6.10
C GLY A 41 0.97 17.00 -6.44
N ALA A 42 1.33 15.74 -6.20
CA ALA A 42 2.63 15.14 -6.47
C ALA A 42 2.44 13.64 -6.76
N PRO A 43 3.39 12.95 -7.42
CA PRO A 43 3.30 11.52 -7.71
C PRO A 43 2.88 10.72 -6.48
N TRP A 44 1.74 10.04 -6.58
CA TRP A 44 1.12 9.34 -5.46
C TRP A 44 0.32 8.15 -5.95
N PHE A 45 0.90 6.96 -5.79
CA PHE A 45 0.34 5.70 -6.27
C PHE A 45 0.06 4.80 -5.07
N CYS A 46 -1.17 4.33 -4.96
CA CYS A 46 -1.59 3.49 -3.85
C CYS A 46 -2.13 2.17 -4.36
N GLY A 47 -2.04 1.11 -3.58
CA GLY A 47 -2.62 -0.18 -3.94
C GLY A 47 -4.13 -0.07 -4.19
N HIS A 48 -4.64 -0.81 -5.17
CA HIS A 48 -6.08 -0.97 -5.37
C HIS A 48 -6.68 -1.77 -4.19
N PRO A 49 -7.84 -1.38 -3.65
CA PRO A 49 -8.48 -2.14 -2.58
C PRO A 49 -8.87 -3.55 -3.07
N ILE A 50 -8.67 -4.56 -2.22
CA ILE A 50 -8.98 -5.96 -2.53
C ILE A 50 -10.48 -6.25 -2.33
N LYS A 51 -11.14 -5.52 -1.43
CA LYS A 51 -12.58 -5.67 -1.21
C LYS A 51 -13.35 -5.24 -2.46
N SER A 52 -14.16 -6.14 -3.01
CA SER A 52 -14.91 -5.94 -4.26
C SER A 52 -15.94 -4.80 -4.20
N GLN A 53 -16.32 -4.36 -2.99
CA GLN A 53 -17.21 -3.21 -2.78
C GLN A 53 -16.46 -1.88 -2.91
N LEU A 54 -15.14 -1.89 -2.99
CA LEU A 54 -14.28 -0.72 -3.05
C LEU A 54 -13.56 -0.63 -4.40
N ASN A 55 -13.14 0.59 -4.73
CA ASN A 55 -12.36 0.92 -5.92
C ASN A 55 -11.67 2.27 -5.67
N CYS A 56 -10.83 2.71 -6.60
CA CYS A 56 -10.04 3.94 -6.45
C CYS A 56 -10.87 5.22 -6.21
N SER A 57 -12.12 5.29 -6.68
CA SER A 57 -12.98 6.47 -6.49
C SER A 57 -13.48 6.62 -5.06
N HIS A 58 -13.43 5.54 -4.27
CA HIS A 58 -13.80 5.55 -2.86
C HIS A 58 -12.69 6.09 -1.94
N TYR A 59 -11.67 6.73 -2.50
CA TYR A 59 -10.62 7.37 -1.72
C TYR A 59 -11.20 8.42 -0.78
N ALA A 60 -10.97 8.25 0.52
CA ALA A 60 -11.46 9.11 1.58
C ALA A 60 -10.36 9.95 2.24
N GLY A 61 -9.10 9.55 2.08
CA GLY A 61 -7.96 10.25 2.67
C GLY A 61 -6.73 9.36 2.82
N SER A 62 -5.72 9.88 3.50
CA SER A 62 -4.46 9.17 3.77
C SER A 62 -4.11 9.20 5.24
N VAL A 63 -3.52 8.11 5.73
CA VAL A 63 -3.13 7.95 7.14
C VAL A 63 -1.68 7.49 7.25
N VAL A 64 -0.98 7.96 8.27
CA VAL A 64 0.32 7.41 8.65
C VAL A 64 0.07 6.10 9.37
N ILE A 65 0.62 5.02 8.86
CA ILE A 65 0.52 3.70 9.50
C ILE A 65 1.71 3.49 10.43
N GLY A 66 1.42 3.08 11.67
CA GLY A 66 2.41 2.95 12.74
C GLY A 66 3.31 1.71 12.63
N SER A 67 2.92 0.71 11.83
CA SER A 67 3.77 -0.45 11.55
C SER A 67 3.58 -0.93 10.10
N THR A 68 4.67 -1.40 9.51
CA THR A 68 4.71 -2.11 8.22
C THR A 68 4.39 -3.59 8.39
N ASN A 69 4.04 -4.06 9.60
CA ASN A 69 4.02 -5.48 9.97
C ASN A 69 2.93 -6.30 9.26
N ASN A 70 2.02 -5.65 8.54
CA ASN A 70 0.94 -6.31 7.79
C ASN A 70 1.08 -6.15 6.28
N TYR A 71 2.21 -5.64 5.78
CA TYR A 71 2.45 -5.70 4.34
C TYR A 71 2.68 -7.16 3.94
N PRO A 72 1.92 -7.68 2.96
CA PRO A 72 2.25 -8.97 2.38
C PRO A 72 3.65 -8.84 1.76
N ILE A 73 4.62 -9.48 2.40
CA ILE A 73 5.97 -9.58 1.87
C ILE A 73 5.98 -10.62 0.76
N THR A 74 6.64 -10.29 -0.34
CA THR A 74 6.93 -11.27 -1.39
C THR A 74 7.88 -12.36 -0.86
N ASP A 75 7.92 -13.51 -1.52
CA ASP A 75 8.86 -14.58 -1.15
C ASP A 75 10.32 -14.09 -1.19
N ALA A 76 10.65 -13.17 -2.10
CA ALA A 76 11.96 -12.55 -2.19
C ALA A 76 12.26 -11.64 -0.98
N GLU A 77 11.31 -10.78 -0.58
CA GLU A 77 11.46 -9.94 0.61
C GLU A 77 11.55 -10.78 1.90
N ARG A 78 10.81 -11.89 1.94
CA ARG A 78 10.88 -12.88 3.03
C ARG A 78 12.27 -13.50 3.11
N GLU A 79 12.85 -13.91 1.99
CA GLU A 79 14.18 -14.49 1.96
C GLU A 79 15.25 -13.49 2.43
N ILE A 80 15.12 -12.22 2.08
CA ILE A 80 16.01 -11.15 2.56
C ILE A 80 15.90 -10.99 4.08
N LEU A 81 14.68 -10.92 4.62
CA LEU A 81 14.42 -10.83 6.06
C LEU A 81 15.00 -12.03 6.82
N ASP A 82 14.76 -13.25 6.33
CA ASP A 82 15.28 -14.47 6.93
C ASP A 82 16.81 -14.50 6.98
N ARG A 83 17.47 -14.02 5.92
CA ARG A 83 18.94 -13.89 5.88
C ARG A 83 19.45 -12.85 6.88
N SER A 84 18.79 -11.70 6.98
CA SER A 84 19.15 -10.62 7.92
C SER A 84 18.95 -10.99 9.39
N CYS A 85 18.02 -11.89 9.70
CA CYS A 85 17.87 -12.46 11.04
C CYS A 85 18.92 -13.53 11.35
N LYS A 86 19.36 -14.31 10.36
CA LYS A 86 20.41 -15.33 10.55
C LYS A 86 21.82 -14.75 10.72
N SER A 87 22.10 -13.57 10.19
CA SER A 87 23.41 -12.91 10.33
C SER A 87 23.65 -12.24 11.70
N GLN A 88 22.71 -12.35 12.64
CA GLN A 88 22.81 -11.82 14.00
C GLN A 88 22.92 -12.92 15.07
N GLY A 89 23.11 -14.18 14.67
CA GLY A 89 23.33 -15.33 15.56
C GLY A 89 24.79 -15.78 15.60
#